data_AF-A0A7S2ID39-F1
#
_entry.id   AF-A0A7S2ID39-F1
#
_cell.length_a   1.000
_cell.length_b   1.000
_cell.length_c   1.000
_cell.angle_alpha   90.00
_cell.angle_beta   90.00
_cell.angle_gamma   90.00
#
_symmetry.space_group_name_H-M   'P 1'
#
loop_
_entity.id
_entity.type
_entity.pdbx_description
1 polymer ?
#
loop_
_entity_poly.entity_id
_entity_poly.type
_entity_poly.pdbx_seq_one_letter_code
_entity_poly.pdbx_strand_id
1 'polypeptide(L)'
;KFTHSHHHSSVITQPVSGTSHPFWETVGYLATFSFPILVPAWFGCLSYEIIYIYFIFFDIMNCIGHCNFEVVPVWLQRGPLKYLFYCSSYHSLHHTRYRFNYCLFCPLWDHLFGT
;
A
#
# COMPACT_ATOMS: atom_id res chain seq x y z
N LYS A 1 6.06 13.22 -11.16
CA LYS A 1 7.28 13.85 -10.60
C LYS A 1 6.99 14.83 -9.47
N PHE A 2 5.76 15.33 -9.31
CA PHE A 2 5.40 16.12 -8.12
C PHE A 2 4.65 15.28 -7.08
N THR A 3 4.02 14.19 -7.54
CA THR A 3 3.36 13.20 -6.71
C THR A 3 4.15 11.89 -6.77
N HIS A 4 4.36 11.28 -5.61
CA HIS A 4 4.96 9.95 -5.37
C HIS A 4 6.42 9.71 -5.82
N SER A 5 7.13 10.72 -6.34
CA SER A 5 8.52 10.54 -6.78
C SER A 5 9.54 10.59 -5.64
N HIS A 6 9.27 11.37 -4.60
CA HIS A 6 10.12 11.40 -3.41
C HIS A 6 9.99 10.08 -2.65
N HIS A 7 8.77 9.56 -2.51
CA HIS A 7 8.54 8.21 -1.99
C HIS A 7 9.45 7.17 -2.68
N HIS A 8 9.52 7.23 -4.01
CA HIS A 8 10.37 6.37 -4.83
C HIS A 8 11.88 6.65 -4.78
N SER A 9 12.33 7.72 -4.13
CA SER A 9 13.77 7.93 -3.93
C SER A 9 14.41 6.85 -3.06
N SER A 10 13.60 6.15 -2.24
CA SER A 10 14.00 4.99 -1.45
C SER A 10 13.94 3.70 -2.28
N VAL A 11 14.90 3.53 -3.20
CA VAL A 11 14.98 2.34 -4.09
C VAL A 11 15.11 1.05 -3.28
N ILE A 12 15.82 1.09 -2.16
CA ILE A 12 15.78 0.05 -1.13
C ILE A 12 14.86 0.57 -0.03
N THR A 13 13.66 -0.03 0.04
CA THR A 13 12.63 0.41 0.98
C THR A 13 12.95 -0.01 2.41
N GLN A 14 12.48 0.79 3.36
CA GLN A 14 12.49 0.49 4.79
C GLN A 14 11.10 0.83 5.36
N PRO A 15 10.65 0.25 6.48
CA PRO A 15 9.29 0.50 6.98
C PRO A 15 8.94 2.00 7.10
N VAL A 16 9.89 2.81 7.59
CA VAL A 16 9.73 4.27 7.73
C VAL A 16 9.63 5.02 6.39
N SER A 17 10.20 4.48 5.31
CA SER A 17 10.11 5.12 4.00
C SER A 17 8.70 5.03 3.40
N GLY A 18 7.86 4.10 3.87
CA GLY A 18 6.49 3.91 3.38
C GLY A 18 5.54 5.07 3.68
N THR A 19 5.88 5.91 4.66
CA THR A 19 5.08 7.08 5.07
C THR A 19 5.84 8.41 4.94
N SER A 20 7.10 8.36 4.50
CA SER A 20 7.95 9.55 4.32
C SER A 20 7.65 10.27 3.01
N HIS A 21 6.89 11.37 3.09
CA HIS A 21 6.40 12.14 1.94
C HIS A 21 6.56 13.64 2.17
N PRO A 22 6.97 14.43 1.15
CA PRO A 22 6.86 15.89 1.19
C PRO A 22 5.38 16.29 1.11
N PHE A 23 5.07 17.52 1.54
CA PHE A 23 3.70 18.02 1.71
C PHE A 23 2.73 17.63 0.57
N TRP A 24 3.10 17.87 -0.69
CA TRP A 24 2.24 17.58 -1.84
C TRP A 24 2.01 16.08 -2.08
N GLU A 25 3.00 15.25 -1.79
CA GLU A 25 2.84 13.80 -1.85
C GLU A 25 1.94 13.32 -0.70
N THR A 26 2.08 13.90 0.50
CA THR A 26 1.20 13.60 1.64
C THR A 26 -0.26 13.92 1.33
N VAL A 27 -0.54 15.08 0.70
CA VAL A 27 -1.92 15.44 0.30
C VAL A 27 -2.50 14.40 -0.66
N GLY A 28 -1.76 14.03 -1.70
CA GLY A 28 -2.20 13.01 -2.66
C GLY A 28 -2.39 11.64 -1.99
N TYR A 29 -1.45 11.25 -1.14
CA TYR A 29 -1.49 10.00 -0.38
C TYR A 29 -2.75 9.92 0.50
N LEU A 30 -3.00 10.95 1.30
CA LEU A 30 -4.19 11.02 2.16
C LEU A 30 -5.48 11.06 1.33
N ALA A 31 -5.51 11.80 0.22
CA ALA A 31 -6.67 11.83 -0.66
C ALA A 31 -7.00 10.44 -1.21
N THR A 32 -6.01 9.71 -1.72
CA THR A 32 -6.18 8.36 -2.28
C THR A 32 -6.61 7.34 -1.22
N PHE A 33 -6.03 7.41 -0.01
CA PHE A 33 -6.26 6.38 1.00
C PHE A 33 -7.37 6.72 2.00
N SER A 34 -7.95 7.93 1.98
CA SER A 34 -9.04 8.32 2.90
C SER A 34 -10.40 7.65 2.64
N PHE A 35 -10.61 6.99 1.50
CA PHE A 35 -11.91 6.41 1.12
C PHE A 35 -12.52 5.45 2.15
N PRO A 36 -11.78 4.53 2.79
CA PRO A 36 -12.30 3.65 3.84
C PRO A 36 -12.84 4.39 5.08
N ILE A 37 -12.52 5.67 5.24
CA ILE A 37 -13.07 6.54 6.29
C ILE A 37 -14.19 7.43 5.73
N LEU A 38 -13.96 8.07 4.58
CA LEU A 38 -14.91 9.03 4.00
C LEU A 38 -16.22 8.37 3.55
N VAL A 39 -16.15 7.16 2.97
CA VAL A 39 -17.34 6.45 2.50
C VAL A 39 -18.27 6.10 3.67
N PRO A 40 -17.81 5.41 4.75
CA PRO A 40 -18.66 5.19 5.91
C PRO A 40 -19.17 6.48 6.57
N ALA A 41 -18.35 7.54 6.59
CA ALA A 41 -18.77 8.84 7.13
C ALA A 41 -19.94 9.42 6.35
N TRP A 42 -19.88 9.36 5.02
CA TRP A 42 -20.92 9.85 4.11
C TRP A 42 -22.25 9.12 4.32
N PHE A 43 -22.20 7.82 4.59
CA PHE A 43 -23.38 7.00 4.88
C PHE A 43 -23.82 7.01 6.35
N GLY A 44 -23.15 7.78 7.22
CA GLY A 44 -23.46 7.84 8.65
C GLY A 44 -23.14 6.57 9.44
N CYS A 45 -22.27 5.70 8.91
CA CYS A 45 -21.88 4.44 9.54
C CYS A 45 -20.41 4.41 9.99
N LEU A 46 -19.72 5.55 9.98
CA LEU A 46 -18.37 5.64 10.54
C LEU A 46 -18.40 5.46 12.07
N SER A 47 -17.52 4.62 12.57
CA SER A 47 -17.30 4.39 14.00
C SER A 47 -15.83 4.56 14.36
N TYR A 48 -15.54 4.76 15.64
CA TYR A 48 -14.15 4.86 16.11
C TYR A 48 -13.36 3.57 15.84
N GLU A 49 -14.02 2.41 15.94
CA GLU A 49 -13.42 1.10 15.66
C GLU A 49 -12.95 1.02 14.21
N ILE A 50 -13.76 1.47 13.25
CA ILE A 50 -13.35 1.52 11.82
C ILE A 50 -12.10 2.36 11.66
N ILE A 51 -12.03 3.52 12.30
CA ILE A 51 -10.87 4.43 12.23
C ILE A 51 -9.61 3.72 12.77
N TYR A 52 -9.67 3.14 13.97
CA TYR A 52 -8.51 2.50 14.59
C TYR A 52 -8.06 1.27 13.82
N ILE A 53 -8.99 0.39 13.44
CA ILE A 53 -8.68 -0.82 12.67
C ILE A 53 -8.05 -0.43 11.35
N TYR A 54 -8.60 0.57 10.66
CA TYR A 54 -8.08 1.04 9.39
C TYR A 54 -6.64 1.54 9.51
N PHE A 55 -6.34 2.44 10.44
CA PHE A 55 -4.98 2.98 10.58
C PHE A 55 -3.97 1.91 11.01
N ILE A 56 -4.32 1.05 11.96
CA ILE A 56 -3.44 -0.05 12.40
C ILE A 56 -3.17 -1.01 11.24
N PHE A 57 -4.22 -1.45 10.55
CA PHE A 57 -4.08 -2.35 9.41
C PHE A 57 -3.24 -1.71 8.31
N PHE A 58 -3.54 -0.47 7.95
CA PHE A 58 -2.86 0.25 6.90
C PHE A 58 -1.37 0.40 7.20
N ASP A 59 -1.01 0.81 8.43
CA ASP A 59 0.37 0.99 8.85
C ASP A 59 1.15 -0.33 8.88
N ILE A 60 0.55 -1.40 9.43
CA ILE A 60 1.16 -2.74 9.43
C ILE A 60 1.41 -3.22 8.00
N MET A 61 0.40 -3.14 7.14
CA MET A 61 0.53 -3.60 5.77
C MET A 61 1.59 -2.79 5.02
N ASN A 62 1.55 -1.46 5.11
CA ASN A 62 2.54 -0.58 4.49
C ASN A 62 3.96 -0.91 4.98
N CYS A 63 4.15 -1.11 6.28
CA CYS A 63 5.42 -1.56 6.86
C CYS A 63 5.88 -2.90 6.28
N ILE A 64 4.98 -3.90 6.15
CA ILE A 64 5.29 -5.19 5.52
C ILE A 64 5.76 -4.97 4.07
N GLY A 65 5.05 -4.15 3.28
CA GLY A 65 5.43 -3.83 1.91
C GLY A 65 6.82 -3.20 1.77
N HIS A 66 7.22 -2.39 2.74
CA HIS A 66 8.48 -1.65 2.73
C HIS A 66 9.61 -2.26 3.57
N CYS A 67 9.40 -3.35 4.30
CA CYS A 67 10.42 -3.87 5.22
C CYS A 67 11.57 -4.64 4.55
N ASN A 68 11.50 -4.86 3.23
CA ASN A 68 12.50 -5.60 2.44
C ASN A 68 12.76 -7.02 2.98
N PHE A 69 11.79 -7.60 3.68
CA PHE A 69 11.84 -8.95 4.24
C PHE A 69 10.49 -9.64 4.06
N GLU A 70 10.48 -10.89 3.58
CA GLU A 70 9.24 -11.63 3.35
C GLU A 70 8.60 -12.10 4.66
N VAL A 71 7.70 -11.28 5.20
CA VAL A 71 6.85 -11.63 6.35
C VAL A 71 5.66 -12.50 5.92
N VAL A 72 5.18 -12.32 4.69
CA VAL A 72 3.97 -12.99 4.20
C VAL A 72 4.25 -14.48 3.97
N PRO A 73 3.48 -15.39 4.60
CA PRO A 73 3.70 -16.82 4.45
C PRO A 73 3.63 -17.30 2.99
N VAL A 74 4.57 -18.16 2.61
CA VAL A 74 4.69 -18.70 1.24
C VAL A 74 3.40 -19.35 0.73
N TRP A 75 2.60 -19.96 1.60
CA TRP A 75 1.35 -20.62 1.19
C TRP A 75 0.30 -19.62 0.65
N LEU A 76 0.31 -18.36 1.11
CA LEU A 76 -0.55 -17.30 0.55
C LEU A 76 -0.14 -16.96 -0.89
N GLN A 77 1.15 -17.10 -1.19
CA GLN A 77 1.73 -16.72 -2.49
C GLN A 77 1.66 -17.85 -3.54
N ARG A 78 1.32 -19.08 -3.15
CA ARG A 78 1.28 -20.26 -4.04
C ARG A 78 -0.04 -20.42 -4.83
N GLY A 79 -1.11 -19.79 -4.38
CA GLY A 79 -2.46 -19.98 -4.92
C GLY A 79 -3.13 -18.68 -5.38
N PRO A 80 -4.46 -18.67 -5.58
CA PRO A 80 -5.19 -17.47 -5.99
C PRO A 80 -5.12 -16.35 -4.93
N LEU A 81 -4.77 -16.68 -3.69
CA LEU A 81 -4.60 -15.71 -2.60
C LEU A 81 -3.47 -14.70 -2.86
N LYS A 82 -2.51 -15.00 -3.73
CA LYS A 82 -1.45 -14.06 -4.13
C LYS A 82 -2.00 -12.80 -4.79
N TYR A 83 -3.22 -12.87 -5.35
CA TYR A 83 -3.90 -11.72 -5.94
C TYR A 83 -4.60 -10.84 -4.91
N LEU A 84 -4.82 -11.34 -3.69
CA LEU A 84 -5.46 -10.60 -2.61
C LEU A 84 -4.44 -10.03 -1.61
N PHE A 85 -3.31 -10.71 -1.43
CA PHE A 85 -2.28 -10.32 -0.47
C PHE A 85 -0.95 -10.07 -1.17
N TYR A 86 -0.56 -8.79 -1.25
CA TYR A 86 0.78 -8.44 -1.71
C TYR A 86 1.85 -8.81 -0.67
N CYS A 87 3.11 -8.83 -1.12
CA CYS A 87 4.27 -9.12 -0.29
C CYS A 87 5.37 -8.06 -0.47
N SER A 88 6.44 -8.15 0.32
CA SER A 88 7.52 -7.15 0.26
C SER A 88 8.21 -7.14 -1.11
N SER A 89 8.43 -8.30 -1.74
CA SER A 89 9.00 -8.39 -3.09
C SER A 89 8.12 -7.71 -4.13
N TYR A 90 6.79 -7.84 -4.01
CA TYR A 90 5.84 -7.19 -4.90
C TYR A 90 6.04 -5.67 -4.92
N HIS A 91 6.07 -5.05 -3.73
CA HIS A 91 6.22 -3.61 -3.62
C HIS A 91 7.67 -3.13 -3.83
N SER A 92 8.67 -3.92 -3.45
CA SER A 92 10.07 -3.63 -3.78
C SER A 92 10.31 -3.60 -5.30
N LEU A 93 9.67 -4.50 -6.05
CA LEU A 93 9.74 -4.47 -7.50
C LEU A 93 9.09 -3.22 -8.11
N HIS A 94 8.00 -2.72 -7.51
CA HIS A 94 7.40 -1.44 -7.88
C HIS A 94 8.40 -0.29 -7.72
N HIS A 95 9.11 -0.22 -6.59
CA HIS A 95 10.15 0.78 -6.31
C HIS A 95 11.44 0.64 -7.12
N THR A 96 11.72 -0.52 -7.70
CA THR A 96 12.96 -0.73 -8.45
C THR A 96 12.77 -0.68 -9.95
N ARG A 97 11.58 -1.03 -10.45
CA ARG A 97 11.28 -1.15 -11.89
C ARG A 97 10.30 -0.10 -12.39
N TYR A 98 9.44 0.45 -11.54
CA TYR A 98 8.50 1.55 -11.85
C TYR A 98 7.55 1.30 -13.03
N ARG A 99 7.37 0.04 -13.42
CA ARG A 99 6.57 -0.33 -14.60
C ARG A 99 5.40 -1.23 -14.26
N PHE A 100 5.34 -1.71 -13.03
CA PHE A 100 4.34 -2.67 -12.59
C PHE A 100 4.09 -2.58 -11.08
N ASN A 101 3.11 -3.35 -10.60
CA ASN A 101 2.68 -3.48 -9.21
C ASN A 101 2.20 -2.15 -8.61
N TYR A 102 1.29 -1.44 -9.27
CA TYR A 102 0.84 -0.10 -8.85
C TYR A 102 -0.13 -0.10 -7.66
N CYS A 103 -0.91 -1.16 -7.47
CA CYS A 103 -1.84 -1.28 -6.36
C CYS A 103 -1.07 -1.55 -5.07
N LEU A 104 -1.32 -0.73 -4.04
CA LEU A 104 -0.54 -0.82 -2.81
C LEU A 104 -0.71 -2.17 -2.09
N PHE A 105 -1.94 -2.67 -1.94
CA PHE A 105 -2.21 -3.87 -1.12
C PHE A 105 -2.83 -5.06 -1.86
N CYS A 106 -3.46 -4.83 -3.03
CA CYS A 106 -4.28 -5.84 -3.72
C CYS A 106 -3.77 -6.08 -5.16
N PRO A 107 -2.93 -7.10 -5.39
CA PRO A 107 -2.36 -7.41 -6.70
C PRO A 107 -3.35 -7.84 -7.78
N LEU A 108 -4.61 -8.12 -7.42
CA LEU A 108 -5.65 -8.56 -8.35
C LEU A 108 -5.82 -7.57 -9.50
N TRP A 109 -5.85 -6.28 -9.20
CA TRP A 109 -6.08 -5.24 -10.21
C TRP A 109 -4.89 -5.13 -11.16
N ASP A 110 -3.67 -5.16 -10.64
CA ASP A 110 -2.47 -5.18 -11.47
C ASP A 110 -2.44 -6.42 -12.38
N HIS A 111 -2.83 -7.58 -11.85
CA HIS A 111 -2.96 -8.80 -12.64
C HIS A 111 -4.00 -8.66 -13.77
N LEU A 112 -5.18 -8.09 -13.49
CA LEU A 112 -6.26 -7.92 -14.47
C LEU A 112 -5.90 -6.93 -15.58
N PHE A 113 -5.17 -5.87 -15.23
CA PHE A 113 -4.80 -4.81 -16.17
C PHE A 113 -3.42 -4.99 -16.80
N GLY A 114 -2.67 -6.04 -16.42
CA GLY A 114 -1.33 -6.30 -16.92
C GLY A 114 -0.32 -5.26 -16.47
N THR A 115 -0.52 -4.73 -15.26
CA THR A 115 0.30 -3.70 -14.64
C THR A 115 0.96 -4.17 -13.38
#